data_AF-A0AAD7NRD7-F1
#
_entry.id   AF-A0AAD7NRD7-F1
#
_cell.length_a   1.000
_cell.length_b   1.000
_cell.length_c   1.000
_cell.angle_alpha   90.00
_cell.angle_beta   90.00
_cell.angle_gamma   90.00
#
_symmetry.space_group_name_H-M   'P 1'
#
loop_
_entity.id
_entity.type
_entity.pdbx_description
1 polymer ?
#
loop_
_entity_poly.entity_id
_entity_poly.type
_entity_poly.pdbx_seq_one_letter_code
_entity_poly.pdbx_strand_id
1 'polypeptide(L)'
;RDPEAARWTAASLEAAHAAQRGPWVARKLREWTRAFMKDPNVLPVKNPYGKWNHERSILEDADVANEIALHLQSLGKYVKALDIVHYLNDSEVRKRFGLKKGIHLATAQRWMKRMGYRWTKNPAGQFVDGHERPDVVYYRQTEFIP
;
A
#
# COMPACT_ATOMS: atom_id res chain seq x y z
N ARG A 1 40.73 23.07 16.36
CA ARG A 1 39.54 22.30 15.91
C ARG A 1 39.17 22.87 14.56
N ASP A 2 39.20 22.07 13.49
CA ASP A 2 39.03 22.57 12.13
C ASP A 2 37.62 23.18 11.95
N PRO A 3 37.49 24.49 11.64
CA PRO A 3 36.19 25.17 11.56
C PRO A 3 35.30 24.59 10.46
N GLU A 4 35.90 24.02 9.42
CA GLU A 4 35.15 23.39 8.33
C GLU A 4 34.43 22.13 8.83
N ALA A 5 35.11 21.28 9.60
CA ALA A 5 34.54 20.03 10.14
C ALA A 5 33.31 20.27 11.05
N ALA A 6 33.27 21.42 11.73
CA ALA A 6 32.11 21.84 12.53
C ALA A 6 30.90 22.17 11.63
N ARG A 7 31.11 22.86 10.50
CA ARG A 7 30.05 23.21 9.54
C ARG A 7 29.43 21.97 8.89
N TRP A 8 30.24 21.01 8.46
CA TRP A 8 29.77 19.74 7.90
C TRP A 8 28.93 18.92 8.89
N THR A 9 29.25 19.02 10.18
CA THR A 9 28.51 18.32 11.24
C THR A 9 27.13 18.94 11.46
N ALA A 10 27.04 20.28 11.50
CA ALA A 10 25.78 21.00 11.63
C ALA A 10 24.87 20.78 10.41
N ALA A 11 25.39 20.95 9.20
CA ALA A 11 24.63 20.76 7.96
C ALA A 11 24.08 19.33 7.81
N SER A 12 24.85 18.31 8.21
CA SER A 12 24.38 16.91 8.18
C SER A 12 23.24 16.64 9.17
N LEU A 13 23.24 17.32 10.32
CA LEU A 13 22.20 17.18 11.33
C LEU A 13 20.91 17.86 10.83
N GLU A 14 21.02 19.06 10.28
CA GLU A 14 19.90 19.79 9.70
C GLU A 14 19.22 18.99 8.57
N ALA A 15 20.01 18.41 7.65
CA ALA A 15 19.48 17.55 6.59
C ALA A 15 18.78 16.29 7.12
N ALA A 16 19.32 15.67 8.18
CA ALA A 16 18.68 14.52 8.82
C ALA A 16 17.37 14.91 9.53
N HIS A 17 17.35 16.04 10.22
CA HIS A 17 16.16 16.59 10.87
C HIS A 17 15.06 16.94 9.86
N ALA A 18 15.41 17.57 8.73
CA ALA A 18 14.48 17.85 7.63
C ALA A 18 13.83 16.56 7.07
N ALA A 19 14.58 15.45 7.09
CA ALA A 19 14.09 14.12 6.69
C ALA A 19 13.36 13.35 7.81
N GLN A 20 13.08 13.98 8.96
CA GLN A 20 12.49 13.34 10.16
C GLN A 20 13.32 12.14 10.65
N ARG A 21 14.65 12.24 10.57
CA ARG A 21 15.60 11.21 11.00
C ARG A 21 16.52 11.74 12.09
N GLY A 22 17.10 10.81 12.85
CA GLY A 22 17.98 11.12 13.98
C GLY A 22 19.47 11.23 13.65
N PRO A 23 20.32 11.47 14.66
CA PRO A 23 21.78 11.71 14.51
C PRO A 23 22.56 10.59 13.81
N TRP A 24 22.03 9.37 13.83
CA TRP A 24 22.61 8.24 13.09
C TRP A 24 22.61 8.48 11.57
N VAL A 25 21.53 9.06 11.03
CA VAL A 25 21.43 9.40 9.60
C VAL A 25 22.41 10.53 9.25
N ALA A 26 22.55 11.53 10.11
CA ALA A 26 23.55 12.59 9.92
C ALA A 26 24.99 12.05 9.86
N ARG A 27 25.30 11.01 10.63
CA ARG A 27 26.59 10.30 10.55
C ARG A 27 26.75 9.57 9.22
N LYS A 28 25.71 8.85 8.78
CA LYS A 28 25.72 8.12 7.50
C LYS A 28 25.83 9.06 6.30
N LEU A 29 25.14 10.20 6.31
CA LEU A 29 25.26 11.23 5.27
C LEU A 29 26.72 11.67 5.12
N ARG A 30 27.42 11.97 6.22
CA ARG A 30 28.83 12.36 6.17
C ARG A 30 29.75 11.25 5.67
N GLU A 31 29.51 10.00 6.07
CA GLU A 31 30.24 8.83 5.55
C GLU A 31 30.04 8.68 4.04
N TRP A 32 28.80 8.81 3.57
CA TRP A 32 28.42 8.70 2.17
C TRP A 32 28.96 9.84 1.31
N THR A 33 28.86 11.08 1.77
CA THR A 33 29.41 12.23 1.03
C THR A 33 30.93 12.10 0.90
N ARG A 34 31.63 11.66 1.94
CA ARG A 34 33.08 11.41 1.86
C ARG A 34 33.44 10.25 0.94
N ALA A 35 32.62 9.19 0.89
CA ALA A 35 32.80 8.10 -0.05
C ALA A 35 32.60 8.56 -1.50
N PHE A 36 31.55 9.35 -1.75
CA PHE A 36 31.23 9.91 -3.05
C PHE A 36 32.29 10.90 -3.56
N MET A 37 32.87 11.72 -2.67
CA MET A 37 33.98 12.61 -3.02
C MET A 37 35.25 11.85 -3.44
N LYS A 38 35.44 10.62 -2.94
CA LYS A 38 36.60 9.78 -3.28
C LYS A 38 36.40 8.98 -4.57
N ASP A 39 35.20 8.50 -4.79
CA ASP A 39 34.81 7.83 -6.03
C ASP A 39 33.36 8.23 -6.39
N PRO A 40 33.16 9.07 -7.40
CA PRO A 40 31.82 9.50 -7.85
C PRO A 40 30.92 8.34 -8.29
N ASN A 41 31.47 7.15 -8.59
CA ASN A 41 30.69 5.97 -8.95
C ASN A 41 30.20 5.17 -7.73
N VAL A 42 30.64 5.51 -6.52
CA VAL A 42 30.22 4.83 -5.28
C VAL A 42 28.96 5.51 -4.75
N LEU A 43 27.81 5.04 -5.25
CA LEU A 43 26.52 5.42 -4.70
C LEU A 43 26.28 4.76 -3.33
N PRO A 44 25.81 5.51 -2.33
CA PRO A 44 25.64 5.05 -0.94
C PRO A 44 24.43 4.12 -0.70
N VAL A 45 24.08 3.30 -1.68
CA VAL A 45 22.77 2.61 -1.72
C VAL A 45 22.91 1.08 -1.65
N LYS A 46 24.14 0.54 -1.69
CA LYS A 46 24.33 -0.91 -1.56
C LYS A 46 24.06 -1.33 -0.12
N ASN A 47 22.83 -1.77 0.13
CA ASN A 47 22.42 -2.43 1.36
C ASN A 47 23.40 -3.57 1.67
N PRO A 48 24.13 -3.52 2.81
CA PRO A 48 25.06 -4.59 3.19
C PRO A 48 24.36 -5.92 3.50
N TYR A 49 23.03 -5.91 3.68
CA TYR A 49 22.21 -7.09 3.98
C TYR A 49 21.57 -7.74 2.73
N GLY A 50 22.07 -7.43 1.54
CA GLY A 50 21.56 -7.97 0.28
C GLY A 50 20.58 -7.03 -0.43
N LYS A 51 20.29 -7.33 -1.69
CA LYS A 51 19.48 -6.51 -2.59
C LYS A 51 18.21 -6.02 -1.89
N TRP A 52 17.70 -4.85 -2.29
CA TRP A 52 16.30 -4.47 -2.12
C TRP A 52 15.38 -5.42 -2.93
N ASN A 53 15.52 -6.72 -2.70
CA ASN A 53 14.75 -7.82 -3.27
C ASN A 53 13.55 -8.10 -2.38
N HIS A 54 12.79 -7.06 -2.11
CA HIS A 54 11.36 -7.24 -2.25
C HIS A 54 11.04 -6.44 -3.50
N GLU A 55 11.28 -7.07 -4.66
CA GLU A 55 10.63 -6.68 -5.90
C GLU A 55 9.21 -6.27 -5.51
N ARG A 56 8.85 -5.00 -5.73
CA ARG A 56 7.52 -4.48 -5.41
C ARG A 56 6.53 -5.54 -5.81
N SER A 57 5.74 -6.05 -4.86
CA SER A 57 4.73 -7.05 -5.20
C SER A 57 3.97 -6.51 -6.40
N ILE A 58 3.66 -7.30 -7.42
CA ILE A 58 2.91 -6.80 -8.60
C ILE A 58 1.64 -6.04 -8.19
N LEU A 59 1.07 -6.37 -7.01
CA LEU A 59 -0.05 -5.65 -6.40
C LEU A 59 0.26 -4.20 -5.96
N GLU A 60 1.52 -3.78 -5.89
CA GLU A 60 1.92 -2.39 -5.62
C GLU A 60 1.80 -1.51 -6.86
N ASP A 61 1.70 -2.12 -8.03
CA ASP A 61 1.23 -1.43 -9.22
C ASP A 61 -0.27 -1.16 -9.08
N ALA A 62 -0.62 0.12 -9.05
CA ALA A 62 -1.99 0.57 -8.86
C ALA A 62 -2.91 0.09 -9.99
N ASP A 63 -2.41 0.00 -11.20
CA ASP A 63 -3.20 -0.43 -12.37
C ASP A 63 -3.57 -1.92 -12.22
N VAL A 64 -2.60 -2.74 -11.79
CA VAL A 64 -2.84 -4.16 -11.54
C VAL A 64 -3.82 -4.38 -10.39
N ALA A 65 -3.65 -3.65 -9.29
CA ALA A 65 -4.56 -3.73 -8.15
C ALA A 65 -6.00 -3.32 -8.54
N ASN A 66 -6.14 -2.26 -9.34
CA ASN A 66 -7.43 -1.78 -9.80
C ASN A 66 -8.10 -2.77 -10.78
N GLU A 67 -7.36 -3.35 -11.70
CA GLU A 67 -7.91 -4.34 -12.64
C GLU A 67 -8.36 -5.62 -11.93
N ILE A 68 -7.58 -6.12 -10.97
CA ILE A 68 -8.00 -7.24 -10.11
C ILE A 68 -9.26 -6.87 -9.32
N ALA A 69 -9.32 -5.65 -8.76
CA ALA A 69 -10.50 -5.21 -8.01
C ALA A 69 -11.74 -5.14 -8.91
N LEU A 70 -11.61 -4.61 -10.12
CA LEU A 70 -12.70 -4.52 -11.10
C LEU A 70 -13.20 -5.90 -11.50
N HIS A 71 -12.29 -6.85 -11.74
CA HIS A 71 -12.65 -8.23 -12.02
C HIS A 71 -13.44 -8.85 -10.87
N LEU A 72 -12.97 -8.71 -9.63
CA LEU A 72 -13.68 -9.22 -8.45
C LEU A 72 -15.05 -8.58 -8.29
N GLN A 73 -15.18 -7.26 -8.48
CA GLN A 73 -16.48 -6.58 -8.43
C GLN A 73 -17.47 -7.14 -9.46
N SER A 74 -17.00 -7.52 -10.65
CA SER A 74 -17.84 -8.11 -11.70
C SER A 74 -18.42 -9.49 -11.34
N LEU A 75 -17.75 -10.24 -10.45
CA LEU A 75 -18.20 -11.56 -9.98
C LEU A 75 -19.27 -11.47 -8.87
N GLY A 76 -19.47 -10.27 -8.30
CA GLY A 76 -20.50 -10.01 -7.30
C GLY A 76 -20.09 -10.33 -5.86
N LYS A 77 -21.05 -10.76 -5.04
CA LYS A 77 -20.90 -10.81 -3.57
C LYS A 77 -19.90 -11.86 -3.06
N TYR A 78 -19.75 -12.98 -3.76
CA TYR A 78 -19.08 -14.18 -3.23
C TYR A 78 -17.70 -14.44 -3.88
N VAL A 79 -16.85 -13.43 -3.86
CA VAL A 79 -15.51 -13.43 -4.50
C VAL A 79 -14.45 -14.20 -3.73
N LYS A 80 -13.88 -15.27 -4.29
CA LYS A 80 -12.87 -16.12 -3.66
C LYS A 80 -11.44 -15.75 -4.09
N ALA A 81 -10.46 -16.12 -3.27
CA ALA A 81 -9.05 -15.99 -3.64
C ALA A 81 -8.71 -16.80 -4.90
N LEU A 82 -9.44 -17.89 -5.15
CA LEU A 82 -9.30 -18.70 -6.35
C LEU A 82 -9.70 -17.93 -7.61
N ASP A 83 -10.61 -16.97 -7.52
CA ASP A 83 -11.04 -16.16 -8.66
C ASP A 83 -9.89 -15.29 -9.17
N ILE A 84 -9.07 -14.75 -8.27
CA ILE A 84 -7.83 -14.04 -8.63
C ILE A 84 -6.85 -15.01 -9.33
N VAL A 85 -6.72 -16.24 -8.81
CA VAL A 85 -5.83 -17.25 -9.41
C VAL A 85 -6.31 -17.62 -10.82
N HIS A 86 -7.61 -17.83 -11.02
CA HIS A 86 -8.17 -18.15 -12.33
C HIS A 86 -8.00 -17.00 -13.31
N TYR A 87 -8.32 -15.78 -12.88
CA TYR A 87 -8.17 -14.57 -13.69
C TYR A 87 -6.72 -14.36 -14.15
N LEU A 88 -5.76 -14.47 -13.24
CA LEU A 88 -4.34 -14.32 -13.55
C LEU A 88 -3.71 -15.56 -14.18
N ASN A 89 -4.46 -16.65 -14.37
CA ASN A 89 -4.00 -17.81 -15.13
C ASN A 89 -4.37 -17.73 -16.60
N ASP A 90 -5.33 -16.88 -16.96
CA ASP A 90 -5.68 -16.59 -18.35
C ASP A 90 -4.43 -16.08 -19.11
N SER A 91 -4.18 -16.64 -20.29
CA SER A 91 -3.02 -16.29 -21.11
C SER A 91 -2.99 -14.82 -21.52
N GLU A 92 -4.15 -14.22 -21.78
CA GLU A 92 -4.25 -12.82 -22.19
C GLU A 92 -3.90 -11.89 -21.03
N VAL A 93 -4.48 -12.18 -19.85
CA VAL A 93 -4.25 -11.43 -18.62
C VAL A 93 -2.79 -11.56 -18.16
N ARG A 94 -2.21 -12.77 -18.25
CA ARG A 94 -0.79 -12.99 -17.95
C ARG A 94 0.14 -12.20 -18.85
N LYS A 95 -0.19 -12.13 -20.14
CA LYS A 95 0.62 -11.38 -21.12
C LYS A 95 0.55 -9.88 -20.82
N ARG A 96 -0.62 -9.34 -20.48
CA ARG A 96 -0.80 -7.95 -20.07
C ARG A 96 0.02 -7.59 -18.83
N PHE A 97 0.01 -8.46 -17.81
CA PHE A 97 0.76 -8.23 -16.56
C PHE A 97 2.22 -8.71 -16.57
N GLY A 98 2.73 -9.24 -17.69
CA GLY A 98 4.10 -9.76 -17.78
C GLY A 98 4.38 -10.98 -16.89
N LEU A 99 3.35 -11.73 -16.50
CA LEU A 99 3.44 -12.85 -15.56
C LEU A 99 3.93 -14.14 -16.24
N LYS A 100 5.18 -14.53 -15.97
CA LYS A 100 5.75 -15.79 -16.48
C LYS A 100 5.05 -17.03 -15.92
N LYS A 101 4.58 -16.98 -14.67
CA LYS A 101 3.87 -18.06 -13.98
C LYS A 101 2.62 -17.50 -13.31
N GLY A 102 1.59 -18.35 -13.19
CA GLY A 102 0.43 -18.03 -12.38
C GLY A 102 0.81 -17.86 -10.91
N ILE A 103 -0.05 -17.17 -10.17
CA ILE A 103 0.14 -17.02 -8.72
C ILE A 103 -0.42 -18.24 -7.97
N HIS A 104 0.19 -18.56 -6.84
CA HIS A 104 -0.34 -19.57 -5.93
C HIS A 104 -1.51 -19.02 -5.10
N LEU A 105 -2.38 -19.92 -4.64
CA LEU A 105 -3.52 -19.58 -3.79
C LEU A 105 -3.12 -18.78 -2.54
N ALA A 106 -2.02 -19.16 -1.89
CA ALA A 106 -1.50 -18.44 -0.71
C ALA A 106 -1.09 -16.99 -1.02
N THR A 107 -0.65 -16.70 -2.26
CA THR A 107 -0.35 -15.34 -2.70
C THR A 107 -1.63 -14.55 -2.93
N ALA A 108 -2.62 -15.16 -3.60
CA ALA A 108 -3.94 -14.54 -3.80
C ALA A 108 -4.64 -14.21 -2.46
N GLN A 109 -4.56 -15.09 -1.46
CA GLN A 109 -5.10 -14.84 -0.12
C GLN A 109 -4.42 -13.63 0.57
N ARG A 110 -3.09 -13.52 0.45
CA ARG A 110 -2.35 -12.36 0.98
C ARG A 110 -2.73 -11.08 0.25
N TRP A 111 -2.94 -11.14 -1.06
CA TRP A 111 -3.39 -10.00 -1.86
C TRP A 111 -4.78 -9.53 -1.46
N MET A 112 -5.75 -10.44 -1.32
CA MET A 112 -7.09 -10.10 -0.83
C MET A 112 -7.04 -9.35 0.50
N LYS A 113 -6.24 -9.85 1.47
CA LYS A 113 -6.06 -9.18 2.76
C LYS A 113 -5.44 -7.78 2.60
N ARG A 114 -4.44 -7.64 1.72
CA ARG A 114 -3.76 -6.36 1.45
C ARG A 114 -4.67 -5.35 0.75
N MET A 115 -5.56 -5.80 -0.13
CA MET A 115 -6.59 -5.00 -0.80
C MET A 115 -7.80 -4.67 0.10
N GLY A 116 -7.82 -5.17 1.34
CA GLY A 116 -8.89 -4.87 2.31
C GLY A 116 -10.08 -5.82 2.29
N TYR A 117 -10.06 -6.90 1.50
CA TYR A 117 -11.12 -7.90 1.53
C TYR A 117 -11.13 -8.65 2.87
N ARG A 118 -12.33 -8.76 3.46
CA ARG A 118 -12.56 -9.48 4.71
C ARG A 118 -13.77 -10.39 4.57
N TRP A 119 -13.56 -11.67 4.86
CA TRP A 119 -14.65 -12.62 5.01
C TRP A 119 -15.28 -12.42 6.38
N THR A 120 -16.50 -11.92 6.38
CA THR A 120 -17.32 -11.83 7.58
C THR A 120 -18.66 -12.49 7.34
N LYS A 121 -19.29 -12.96 8.42
CA LYS A 121 -20.72 -13.30 8.36
C LYS A 121 -21.45 -12.01 8.02
N ASN A 122 -22.44 -12.10 7.12
CA ASN A 122 -23.37 -11.02 6.88
C ASN A 122 -24.45 -11.13 7.96
N PRO A 123 -24.41 -10.36 9.06
CA PRO A 123 -25.53 -10.38 10.00
C PRO A 123 -26.75 -9.88 9.23
N ALA A 124 -27.77 -10.71 9.12
CA ALA A 124 -29.10 -10.23 8.77
C ALA A 124 -29.57 -9.43 9.97
N GLY A 125 -29.14 -8.16 10.06
CA GLY A 125 -29.71 -7.23 11.00
C GLY A 125 -31.19 -7.12 10.71
N GLN A 126 -32.02 -7.28 11.73
CA GLN A 126 -33.43 -6.91 11.63
C GLN A 126 -33.47 -5.39 11.45
N PHE A 127 -33.61 -4.94 10.21
CA PHE A 127 -33.94 -3.54 9.93
C PHE A 127 -35.36 -3.33 10.44
N VAL A 128 -35.48 -2.72 11.62
CA VAL A 128 -36.75 -2.16 12.07
C VAL A 128 -36.86 -0.82 11.36
N ASP A 129 -37.70 -0.77 10.32
CA ASP A 129 -37.98 0.48 9.63
C ASP A 129 -38.71 1.43 10.59
N GLY A 130 -37.95 2.33 11.20
CA GLY A 130 -38.50 3.34 12.10
C GLY A 130 -39.33 4.40 11.37
N HIS A 131 -39.33 4.40 10.03
CA HIS A 131 -40.04 5.39 9.23
C HIS A 131 -41.56 5.24 9.30
N GLU A 132 -42.06 4.04 9.62
CA GLU A 132 -43.49 3.78 9.84
C GLU A 132 -43.94 4.01 11.29
N ARG A 133 -43.03 4.34 12.22
CA ARG A 133 -43.43 4.56 13.61
C ARG A 133 -44.38 5.76 13.70
N PRO A 134 -45.46 5.66 14.50
CA PRO A 134 -46.50 6.70 14.55
C PRO A 134 -45.96 8.08 14.93
N ASP A 135 -44.97 8.14 15.82
CA ASP A 135 -44.33 9.38 16.26
C ASP A 135 -43.47 10.03 15.17
N VAL A 136 -42.75 9.22 14.39
CA VAL A 136 -41.94 9.67 13.25
C VAL A 136 -42.83 10.15 12.09
N VAL A 137 -43.91 9.42 11.80
CA VAL A 137 -44.90 9.81 10.79
C VAL A 137 -45.62 11.09 11.18
N TYR A 138 -46.01 11.21 12.46
CA TYR A 138 -46.63 12.43 12.99
C TYR A 138 -45.73 13.63 12.80
N TYR A 139 -44.49 13.58 13.30
CA TYR A 139 -43.52 14.66 13.16
C TYR A 139 -43.29 15.08 11.70
N ARG A 140 -43.20 14.12 10.77
CA ARG A 140 -43.05 14.40 9.32
C ARG A 140 -44.27 15.12 8.72
N GLN A 141 -45.47 14.84 9.22
CA GLN A 141 -46.72 15.41 8.69
C GLN A 141 -47.10 16.73 9.35
N THR A 142 -46.72 16.94 10.61
CA THR A 142 -47.18 18.07 11.42
C THR A 142 -46.12 19.13 11.69
N GLU A 143 -44.84 18.75 11.79
CA GLU A 143 -43.77 19.67 12.17
C GLU A 143 -42.73 19.89 11.06
N PHE A 144 -42.54 18.91 10.18
CA PHE A 144 -41.61 19.05 9.07
C PHE A 144 -42.21 19.91 7.95
N ILE A 145 -41.83 21.19 7.91
CA ILE A 145 -42.12 22.10 6.80
C ILE A 145 -40.93 22.00 5.81
N PRO A 146 -41.19 21.73 4.51
CA PRO A 146 -40.14 21.46 3.52
C PRO A 146 -39.21 22.65 3.24
#